data_AF-A0A2N3EJN3-F1
#
_entry.id   AF-A0A2N3EJN3-F1
#
_cell.length_a   1.000
_cell.length_b   1.000
_cell.length_c   1.000
_cell.angle_alpha   90.00
_cell.angle_beta   90.00
_cell.angle_gamma   90.00
#
_symmetry.space_group_name_H-M   'P 1'
#
loop_
_entity.id
_entity.type
_entity.pdbx_description
1 polymer ?
#
loop_
_entity_poly.entity_id
_entity_poly.type
_entity_poly.pdbx_seq_one_letter_code
_entity_poly.pdbx_strand_id
1 'polypeptide(L)'
;MVGPGGAPAAPEGLPQAPSAAKNPASPQGEAGEVQPRGSGARDAKDGIGASRKSRRRGRRGRGRRKEEARKEAASGKPAPKQAGKSPQKPARRSGSADRLYAALDLGTNNCRLLIARPSPEGFKVVDAYSRIVRLGEGLASTGALGEAAMKRAIDALRICAEKMARRGVARSRTIATAACRTADNGADFIERVKRETGLSLEVVSTEDEARLAVAGCAPLLDKACNSALVFDIGGGSTELIWVRM
;
A
#
# COMPACT_ATOMS: atom_id res chain seq x y z
N MET A 1 52.87 -39.96 -40.10
CA MET A 1 52.47 -38.55 -40.35
C MET A 1 51.00 -38.40 -39.99
N VAL A 2 50.54 -37.18 -39.71
CA VAL A 2 49.15 -36.89 -39.31
C VAL A 2 48.38 -36.31 -40.52
N GLY A 3 47.16 -36.79 -40.74
CA GLY A 3 46.22 -36.31 -41.76
C GLY A 3 44.80 -36.77 -41.38
N PRO A 4 43.78 -35.90 -41.37
CA PRO A 4 42.61 -36.12 -40.51
C PRO A 4 41.42 -36.84 -41.18
N GLY A 5 40.58 -37.44 -40.35
CA GLY A 5 39.28 -37.98 -40.78
C GLY A 5 38.22 -36.90 -41.01
N GLY A 6 37.26 -37.18 -41.89
CA GLY A 6 36.14 -36.28 -42.19
C GLY A 6 35.08 -36.28 -41.10
N ALA A 7 34.56 -35.10 -40.78
CA ALA A 7 33.36 -34.95 -39.93
C ALA A 7 32.07 -35.14 -40.76
N PRO A 8 30.97 -35.63 -40.16
CA PRO A 8 29.67 -35.70 -40.83
C PRO A 8 29.08 -34.29 -41.06
N ALA A 9 28.22 -34.16 -42.06
CA ALA A 9 27.61 -32.89 -42.45
C ALA A 9 26.61 -32.36 -41.39
N ALA A 10 26.51 -31.04 -41.29
CA ALA A 10 25.48 -30.36 -40.49
C ALA A 10 24.14 -30.30 -41.25
N PRO A 11 22.98 -30.39 -40.57
CA PRO A 11 21.68 -30.21 -41.19
C PRO A 11 21.39 -28.73 -41.51
N GLU A 12 20.66 -28.51 -42.60
CA GLU A 12 20.30 -27.17 -43.09
C GLU A 12 19.05 -26.59 -42.41
N GLY A 13 18.88 -25.27 -42.48
CA GLY A 13 17.55 -24.64 -42.49
C GLY A 13 16.87 -24.36 -41.15
N LEU A 14 17.34 -23.35 -40.40
CA LEU A 14 16.47 -22.60 -39.49
C LEU A 14 15.73 -21.50 -40.27
N PRO A 15 14.40 -21.34 -40.10
CA PRO A 15 13.63 -20.31 -40.81
C PRO A 15 13.97 -18.90 -40.31
N GLN A 16 14.04 -17.94 -41.21
CA GLN A 16 14.31 -16.53 -40.88
C GLN A 16 13.12 -15.89 -40.15
N ALA A 17 13.40 -15.09 -39.12
CA ALA A 17 12.39 -14.27 -38.45
C ALA A 17 11.92 -13.12 -39.35
N PRO A 18 10.62 -12.76 -39.36
CA PRO A 18 10.10 -11.67 -40.18
C PRO A 18 10.64 -10.31 -39.74
N SER A 19 10.90 -9.43 -40.71
CA SER A 19 11.48 -8.10 -40.50
C SER A 19 10.54 -7.13 -39.77
N ALA A 20 11.12 -6.17 -39.05
CA ALA A 20 10.39 -5.24 -38.20
C ALA A 20 9.48 -4.28 -39.00
N ALA A 21 8.20 -4.23 -38.62
CA ALA A 21 7.24 -3.25 -39.14
C ALA A 21 7.51 -1.84 -38.57
N LYS A 22 7.11 -0.81 -39.33
CA LYS A 22 7.50 0.59 -39.10
C LYS A 22 6.66 1.26 -38.01
N ASN A 23 7.30 2.13 -37.21
CA ASN A 23 6.60 3.06 -36.31
C ASN A 23 5.71 4.04 -37.11
N PRO A 24 4.44 4.24 -36.73
CA PRO A 24 3.71 5.47 -37.03
C PRO A 24 4.20 6.62 -36.12
N ALA A 25 4.06 7.86 -36.58
CA ALA A 25 4.68 9.03 -35.95
C ALA A 25 3.85 9.66 -34.80
N SER A 26 4.53 10.28 -33.86
CA SER A 26 3.93 11.15 -32.83
C SER A 26 3.54 12.51 -33.42
N PRO A 27 2.33 13.04 -33.15
CA PRO A 27 2.03 14.46 -33.33
C PRO A 27 2.79 15.33 -32.32
N GLN A 28 3.13 16.55 -32.72
CA GLN A 28 3.68 17.61 -31.87
C GLN A 28 2.75 18.83 -31.89
N GLY A 29 2.79 19.65 -30.84
CA GLY A 29 1.94 20.84 -30.67
C GLY A 29 0.64 20.55 -29.90
N GLU A 30 0.06 21.50 -29.16
CA GLU A 30 0.41 22.93 -29.00
C GLU A 30 0.56 23.32 -27.52
N ALA A 31 1.32 24.38 -27.25
CA ALA A 31 1.47 24.94 -25.91
C ALA A 31 0.53 26.16 -25.73
N GLY A 32 -0.57 25.96 -25.01
CA GLY A 32 -1.53 27.03 -24.70
C GLY A 32 -1.08 27.91 -23.53
N GLU A 33 -0.50 29.07 -23.81
CA GLU A 33 -0.14 30.08 -22.81
C GLU A 33 -1.38 30.79 -22.25
N VAL A 34 -1.66 30.65 -20.94
CA VAL A 34 -2.81 31.29 -20.28
C VAL A 34 -2.33 32.48 -19.44
N GLN A 35 -2.45 33.68 -19.99
CA GLN A 35 -2.12 34.94 -19.31
C GLN A 35 -3.19 35.30 -18.25
N PRO A 36 -2.79 35.67 -17.02
CA PRO A 36 -3.72 36.23 -16.04
C PRO A 36 -4.01 37.71 -16.35
N ARG A 37 -5.27 38.04 -16.66
CA ARG A 37 -5.71 39.44 -16.78
C ARG A 37 -5.85 40.08 -15.40
N GLY A 38 -5.12 41.17 -15.15
CA GLY A 38 -5.23 41.97 -13.93
C GLY A 38 -6.04 43.25 -14.12
N SER A 39 -7.09 43.42 -13.31
CA SER A 39 -7.64 44.73 -12.88
C SER A 39 -8.61 44.50 -11.69
N GLY A 40 -8.72 45.37 -10.70
CA GLY A 40 -7.93 46.58 -10.41
C GLY A 40 -7.98 46.92 -8.91
N ALA A 41 -7.18 47.88 -8.47
CA ALA A 41 -7.05 48.22 -7.06
C ALA A 41 -8.23 49.05 -6.51
N ARG A 42 -8.43 48.99 -5.18
CA ARG A 42 -8.91 50.13 -4.39
C ARG A 42 -8.52 49.98 -2.92
N ASP A 43 -8.09 51.09 -2.32
CA ASP A 43 -7.48 51.17 -1.00
C ASP A 43 -8.46 51.08 0.18
N ALA A 44 -7.96 50.59 1.31
CA ALA A 44 -8.36 51.05 2.63
C ALA A 44 -7.13 50.98 3.56
N LYS A 45 -6.84 52.09 4.25
CA LYS A 45 -5.82 52.15 5.31
C LYS A 45 -6.49 52.01 6.69
N ASP A 46 -5.65 52.11 7.72
CA ASP A 46 -5.98 52.26 9.14
C ASP A 46 -6.50 50.98 9.85
N GLY A 47 -6.06 50.67 11.08
CA GLY A 47 -4.95 51.26 11.83
C GLY A 47 -4.94 50.87 13.31
N ILE A 48 -3.73 50.65 13.86
CA ILE A 48 -3.31 50.84 15.28
C ILE A 48 -4.10 50.11 16.40
N GLY A 49 -3.39 49.49 17.35
CA GLY A 49 -3.91 49.20 18.70
C GLY A 49 -3.95 47.71 19.08
N ALA A 50 -2.85 47.10 19.53
CA ALA A 50 -2.25 47.22 20.87
C ALA A 50 -2.93 46.36 21.98
N SER A 51 -2.21 45.31 22.37
CA SER A 51 -2.44 44.40 23.51
C SER A 51 -2.77 45.08 24.85
N ARG A 52 -3.62 44.43 25.68
CA ARG A 52 -3.56 44.55 27.15
C ARG A 52 -4.13 43.36 27.92
N LYS A 53 -3.57 43.11 29.11
CA LYS A 53 -3.90 42.01 30.05
C LYS A 53 -4.75 42.52 31.22
N SER A 54 -5.81 41.80 31.61
CA SER A 54 -6.20 41.59 33.03
C SER A 54 -7.16 40.39 33.11
N ARG A 55 -7.04 39.38 33.98
CA ARG A 55 -6.83 39.25 35.45
C ARG A 55 -8.12 39.32 36.31
N ARG A 56 -8.33 38.21 37.04
CA ARG A 56 -8.96 38.02 38.38
C ARG A 56 -10.48 37.78 38.51
N ARG A 57 -10.77 36.68 39.25
CA ARG A 57 -11.73 36.51 40.38
C ARG A 57 -13.11 37.16 40.23
N GLY A 58 -14.25 36.45 40.22
CA GLY A 58 -14.59 35.17 40.86
C GLY A 58 -15.42 35.37 42.14
N ARG A 59 -16.47 34.57 42.38
CA ARG A 59 -17.36 34.69 43.55
C ARG A 59 -17.78 33.30 44.08
N ARG A 60 -17.96 33.15 45.39
CA ARG A 60 -18.35 31.90 46.09
C ARG A 60 -19.68 32.10 46.86
N GLY A 61 -20.49 31.04 46.93
CA GLY A 61 -21.51 30.82 47.99
C GLY A 61 -22.88 31.50 47.82
N ARG A 62 -23.90 31.21 48.65
CA ARG A 62 -24.04 30.14 49.69
C ARG A 62 -25.50 30.04 50.21
N GLY A 63 -26.03 28.82 50.42
CA GLY A 63 -27.31 28.51 51.12
C GLY A 63 -27.67 27.01 50.93
N ARG A 64 -28.20 26.17 51.85
CA ARG A 64 -29.01 26.28 53.10
C ARG A 64 -30.44 26.83 52.87
N ARG A 65 -31.55 26.26 53.40
CA ARG A 65 -31.88 25.00 54.16
C ARG A 65 -33.42 24.71 53.98
N LYS A 66 -34.17 23.78 54.63
CA LYS A 66 -33.93 22.82 55.74
C LYS A 66 -33.63 21.38 55.23
N GLU A 67 -34.37 20.27 55.40
CA GLU A 67 -35.60 19.90 56.13
C GLU A 67 -35.57 18.37 56.47
N GLU A 68 -36.04 17.93 57.66
CA GLU A 68 -35.86 16.56 58.20
C GLU A 68 -36.91 16.18 59.30
N ALA A 69 -37.35 14.92 59.56
CA ALA A 69 -37.53 13.66 58.78
C ALA A 69 -38.20 12.54 59.66
N ARG A 70 -39.16 11.72 59.14
CA ARG A 70 -39.80 10.52 59.78
C ARG A 70 -40.30 9.52 58.70
N LYS A 71 -40.22 8.17 58.76
CA LYS A 71 -40.49 7.13 59.80
C LYS A 71 -41.99 6.94 60.13
N GLU A 72 -42.63 5.76 60.22
CA GLU A 72 -42.35 4.32 59.93
C GLU A 72 -43.66 3.52 60.27
N ALA A 73 -43.97 2.25 59.91
CA ALA A 73 -43.37 1.20 59.07
C ALA A 73 -44.45 0.13 58.68
N ALA A 74 -44.17 -0.74 57.69
CA ALA A 74 -44.89 -2.00 57.34
C ALA A 74 -46.36 -1.87 56.84
N SER A 75 -46.85 -2.62 55.84
CA SER A 75 -46.58 -4.02 55.51
C SER A 75 -46.97 -4.38 54.06
N GLY A 76 -46.39 -5.44 53.49
CA GLY A 76 -46.75 -5.98 52.17
C GLY A 76 -45.75 -7.02 51.65
N LYS A 77 -46.24 -8.22 51.28
CA LYS A 77 -45.39 -9.31 50.76
C LYS A 77 -45.15 -9.15 49.25
N PRO A 78 -43.90 -9.11 48.75
CA PRO A 78 -43.65 -9.20 47.31
C PRO A 78 -43.75 -10.64 46.79
N ALA A 79 -44.35 -10.81 45.61
CA ALA A 79 -44.47 -12.09 44.89
C ALA A 79 -43.12 -12.60 44.35
N PRO A 80 -42.97 -13.90 44.03
CA PRO A 80 -41.69 -14.46 43.59
C PRO A 80 -41.22 -13.89 42.23
N LYS A 81 -39.91 -13.67 42.12
CA LYS A 81 -39.26 -13.13 40.92
C LYS A 81 -39.33 -14.15 39.77
N GLN A 82 -40.00 -13.81 38.68
CA GLN A 82 -39.85 -14.55 37.43
C GLN A 82 -38.42 -14.35 36.87
N ALA A 83 -37.75 -15.45 36.55
CA ALA A 83 -36.42 -15.42 35.95
C ALA A 83 -36.52 -15.01 34.46
N GLY A 84 -36.50 -13.70 34.19
CA GLY A 84 -36.44 -13.17 32.83
C GLY A 84 -35.20 -13.70 32.11
N LYS A 85 -35.39 -14.52 31.08
CA LYS A 85 -34.30 -15.02 30.23
C LYS A 85 -33.65 -13.83 29.51
N SER A 86 -32.44 -13.46 29.91
CA SER A 86 -31.64 -12.46 29.20
C SER A 86 -31.56 -12.82 27.72
N PRO A 87 -31.89 -11.90 26.78
CA PRO A 87 -31.81 -12.18 25.36
C PRO A 87 -30.35 -12.48 25.00
N GLN A 88 -30.07 -13.73 24.62
CA GLN A 88 -28.73 -14.12 24.16
C GLN A 88 -28.41 -13.36 22.87
N LYS A 89 -27.58 -12.33 23.03
CA LYS A 89 -27.05 -11.51 21.94
C LYS A 89 -26.42 -12.45 20.91
N PRO A 90 -26.91 -12.51 19.66
CA PRO A 90 -26.53 -13.55 18.72
C PRO A 90 -25.01 -13.54 18.53
N ALA A 91 -24.40 -14.72 18.71
CA ALA A 91 -22.95 -14.86 18.66
C ALA A 91 -22.43 -14.31 17.32
N ARG A 92 -21.57 -13.30 17.38
CA ARG A 92 -21.03 -12.64 16.18
C ARG A 92 -20.26 -13.66 15.34
N ARG A 93 -20.89 -14.19 14.29
CA ARG A 93 -20.21 -14.88 13.18
C ARG A 93 -19.45 -13.83 12.34
N SER A 94 -18.44 -13.19 12.93
CA SER A 94 -17.47 -12.37 12.22
C SER A 94 -16.56 -13.29 11.41
N GLY A 95 -17.11 -13.82 10.33
CA GLY A 95 -16.45 -14.76 9.42
C GLY A 95 -15.28 -14.11 8.69
N SER A 96 -14.54 -14.94 7.95
CA SER A 96 -13.42 -14.49 7.11
C SER A 96 -13.83 -13.45 6.05
N ALA A 97 -15.09 -13.44 5.61
CA ALA A 97 -15.61 -12.56 4.56
C ALA A 97 -15.50 -11.05 4.86
N ASP A 98 -15.56 -10.64 6.13
CA ASP A 98 -15.44 -9.23 6.55
C ASP A 98 -13.98 -8.82 6.84
N ARG A 99 -13.02 -9.75 6.77
CA ARG A 99 -11.62 -9.45 7.06
C ARG A 99 -10.95 -8.82 5.84
N LEU A 100 -10.36 -7.65 6.04
CA LEU A 100 -9.55 -6.98 5.03
C LEU A 100 -8.10 -7.43 5.12
N TYR A 101 -7.53 -7.74 3.96
CA TYR A 101 -6.16 -8.15 3.74
C TYR A 101 -5.44 -7.06 2.95
N ALA A 102 -4.14 -6.87 3.18
CA ALA A 102 -3.32 -5.99 2.36
C ALA A 102 -2.09 -6.70 1.76
N ALA A 103 -1.80 -6.39 0.50
CA ALA A 103 -0.52 -6.67 -0.13
C ALA A 103 0.13 -5.34 -0.48
N LEU A 104 1.35 -5.12 0.00
CA LEU A 104 2.17 -3.95 -0.31
C LEU A 104 3.46 -4.42 -0.97
N ASP A 105 3.78 -3.82 -2.11
CA ASP A 105 4.99 -4.07 -2.90
C ASP A 105 5.82 -2.77 -3.00
N LEU A 106 7.13 -2.88 -2.74
CA LEU A 106 8.12 -1.84 -2.95
C LEU A 106 9.22 -2.34 -3.90
N GLY A 107 8.89 -2.38 -5.19
CA GLY A 107 9.84 -2.66 -6.26
C GLY A 107 10.66 -1.43 -6.70
N THR A 108 11.66 -1.67 -7.55
CA THR A 108 12.67 -0.70 -8.00
C THR A 108 12.10 0.61 -8.57
N ASN A 109 10.96 0.57 -9.26
CA ASN A 109 10.34 1.74 -9.89
C ASN A 109 9.13 2.29 -9.12
N ASN A 110 8.32 1.42 -8.52
CA ASN A 110 6.95 1.74 -8.14
C ASN A 110 6.57 1.10 -6.79
N CYS A 111 5.94 1.88 -5.92
CA CYS A 111 5.33 1.37 -4.69
C CYS A 111 3.84 1.12 -4.93
N ARG A 112 3.35 -0.07 -4.56
CA ARG A 112 1.97 -0.52 -4.74
C ARG A 112 1.37 -0.95 -3.39
N LEU A 113 0.07 -0.73 -3.24
CA LEU A 113 -0.76 -1.28 -2.17
C LEU A 113 -2.11 -1.69 -2.74
N LEU A 114 -2.53 -2.93 -2.47
CA LEU A 114 -3.89 -3.42 -2.66
C LEU A 114 -4.47 -3.80 -1.30
N ILE A 115 -5.67 -3.32 -1.00
CA ILE A 115 -6.48 -3.76 0.15
C ILE A 115 -7.73 -4.45 -0.40
N ALA A 116 -7.97 -5.70 -0.01
CA ALA A 116 -9.07 -6.52 -0.51
C ALA A 116 -9.73 -7.35 0.58
N ARG A 117 -10.96 -7.82 0.33
CA ARG A 117 -11.65 -8.83 1.14
C ARG A 117 -11.95 -10.08 0.32
N PRO A 118 -12.05 -11.28 0.93
CA PRO A 118 -12.47 -12.48 0.22
C PRO A 118 -13.88 -12.33 -0.39
N SER A 119 -14.11 -12.99 -1.52
CA SER A 119 -15.42 -13.22 -2.12
C SER A 119 -15.47 -14.64 -2.73
N PRO A 120 -16.65 -15.17 -3.12
CA PRO A 120 -16.74 -16.49 -3.76
C PRO A 120 -15.87 -16.65 -5.01
N GLU A 121 -15.61 -15.53 -5.70
CA GLU A 121 -14.83 -15.42 -6.94
C GLU A 121 -13.34 -15.11 -6.68
N GLY A 122 -12.90 -15.11 -5.43
CA GLY A 122 -11.52 -14.81 -5.02
C GLY A 122 -11.42 -13.61 -4.08
N PHE A 123 -11.03 -12.45 -4.60
CA PHE A 123 -10.83 -11.22 -3.82
C PHE A 123 -11.48 -10.00 -4.46
N LYS A 124 -12.30 -9.28 -3.69
CA LYS A 124 -12.81 -7.96 -4.06
C LYS A 124 -11.93 -6.87 -3.48
N VAL A 125 -11.30 -6.08 -4.35
CA VAL A 125 -10.53 -4.88 -3.97
C VAL A 125 -11.45 -3.84 -3.33
N VAL A 126 -10.97 -3.20 -2.27
CA VAL A 126 -11.67 -2.22 -1.42
C VAL A 126 -10.90 -0.90 -1.35
N ASP A 127 -9.57 -0.94 -1.44
CA ASP A 127 -8.72 0.24 -1.60
C ASP A 127 -7.48 -0.13 -2.44
N ALA A 128 -6.92 0.85 -3.14
CA ALA A 128 -5.73 0.68 -3.95
C ALA A 128 -4.87 1.95 -3.92
N TYR A 129 -3.56 1.78 -4.14
CA TYR A 129 -2.62 2.87 -4.31
C TYR A 129 -1.42 2.39 -5.14
N SER A 130 -0.92 3.28 -5.99
CA SER A 130 0.26 3.05 -6.82
C SER A 130 0.97 4.39 -6.99
N ARG A 131 2.29 4.43 -6.80
CA ARG A 131 3.10 5.63 -7.01
C ARG A 131 4.48 5.26 -7.53
N ILE A 132 4.87 5.89 -8.64
CA ILE A 132 6.23 5.85 -9.16
C ILE A 132 7.13 6.55 -8.14
N VAL A 133 8.08 5.80 -7.58
CA VAL A 133 9.03 6.26 -6.56
C VAL A 133 10.47 6.29 -7.10
N ARG A 134 10.79 5.48 -8.12
CA ARG A 134 12.13 5.28 -8.70
C ARG A 134 13.18 5.05 -7.62
N LEU A 135 12.98 4.03 -6.79
CA LEU A 135 13.83 3.72 -5.64
C LEU A 135 15.27 3.38 -6.06
N GLY A 136 15.44 2.64 -7.16
CA GLY A 136 16.76 2.29 -7.70
C GLY A 136 17.32 3.26 -8.74
N GLU A 137 16.90 4.52 -8.78
CA GLU A 137 17.58 5.50 -9.64
C GLU A 137 19.03 5.73 -9.15
N GLY A 138 19.99 5.73 -10.07
CA GLY A 138 21.42 5.80 -9.75
C GLY A 138 22.03 4.49 -9.21
N LEU A 139 21.24 3.56 -8.67
CA LEU A 139 21.72 2.36 -7.96
C LEU A 139 22.77 1.55 -8.73
N ALA A 140 22.53 1.28 -10.02
CA ALA A 140 23.47 0.54 -10.89
C ALA A 140 24.82 1.24 -11.12
N SER A 141 24.93 2.52 -10.78
CA SER A 141 26.16 3.33 -10.86
C SER A 141 26.77 3.70 -9.50
N THR A 142 26.05 3.48 -8.39
CA THR A 142 26.45 3.94 -7.05
C THR A 142 26.53 2.84 -5.99
N GLY A 143 25.97 1.65 -6.21
CA GLY A 143 25.83 0.59 -5.19
C GLY A 143 24.77 0.88 -4.12
N ALA A 144 24.38 2.13 -3.92
CA ALA A 144 23.48 2.58 -2.86
C ALA A 144 22.22 3.31 -3.37
N LEU A 145 21.13 3.19 -2.60
CA LEU A 145 19.90 3.96 -2.78
C LEU A 145 20.14 5.45 -2.48
N GLY A 146 19.77 6.34 -3.40
CA GLY A 146 19.89 7.78 -3.21
C GLY A 146 18.86 8.35 -2.22
N GLU A 147 19.26 9.30 -1.37
CA GLU A 147 18.39 9.95 -0.37
C GLU A 147 17.09 10.53 -0.95
N ALA A 148 17.15 11.13 -2.14
CA ALA A 148 15.97 11.66 -2.83
C ALA A 148 14.95 10.54 -3.16
N ALA A 149 15.44 9.38 -3.59
CA ALA A 149 14.62 8.21 -3.91
C ALA A 149 14.05 7.55 -2.65
N MET A 150 14.89 7.36 -1.62
CA MET A 150 14.46 6.86 -0.31
C MET A 150 13.37 7.74 0.31
N LYS A 151 13.51 9.07 0.27
CA LYS A 151 12.49 10.00 0.78
C LYS A 151 11.16 9.84 0.03
N ARG A 152 11.18 9.78 -1.31
CA ARG A 152 9.95 9.58 -2.12
C ARG A 152 9.27 8.25 -1.82
N ALA A 153 10.05 7.20 -1.58
CA ALA A 153 9.54 5.89 -1.17
C ALA A 153 8.89 5.95 0.22
N ILE A 154 9.55 6.53 1.22
CA ILE A 154 9.00 6.70 2.58
C ILE A 154 7.71 7.53 2.54
N ASP A 155 7.67 8.62 1.77
CA ASP A 155 6.45 9.45 1.62
C ASP A 155 5.31 8.72 0.88
N ALA A 156 5.61 7.72 0.04
CA ALA A 156 4.60 6.82 -0.51
C ALA A 156 4.12 5.78 0.52
N LEU A 157 5.04 5.21 1.29
CA LEU A 157 4.79 4.20 2.31
C LEU A 157 3.98 4.76 3.49
N ARG A 158 4.14 6.04 3.85
CA ARG A 158 3.25 6.77 4.78
C ARG A 158 1.78 6.69 4.34
N ILE A 159 1.51 7.00 3.07
CA ILE A 159 0.14 6.96 2.50
C ILE A 159 -0.40 5.52 2.51
N CYS A 160 0.46 4.51 2.28
CA CYS A 160 0.09 3.10 2.41
C CYS A 160 -0.29 2.74 3.85
N ALA A 161 0.53 3.10 4.84
CA ALA A 161 0.28 2.85 6.26
C ALA A 161 -1.04 3.51 6.72
N GLU A 162 -1.27 4.77 6.35
CA GLU A 162 -2.54 5.45 6.65
C GLU A 162 -3.76 4.79 5.99
N LYS A 163 -3.63 4.27 4.76
CA LYS A 163 -4.71 3.51 4.10
C LYS A 163 -5.00 2.21 4.84
N MET A 164 -3.96 1.44 5.18
CA MET A 164 -4.08 0.19 5.93
C MET A 164 -4.72 0.40 7.32
N ALA A 165 -4.30 1.44 8.04
CA ALA A 165 -4.85 1.82 9.34
C ALA A 165 -6.32 2.28 9.24
N ARG A 166 -6.64 3.23 8.33
CA ARG A 166 -8.02 3.73 8.13
C ARG A 166 -9.01 2.65 7.70
N ARG A 167 -8.55 1.61 7.02
CA ARG A 167 -9.37 0.46 6.59
C ARG A 167 -9.48 -0.64 7.64
N GLY A 168 -8.69 -0.61 8.71
CA GLY A 168 -8.69 -1.68 9.72
C GLY A 168 -8.23 -3.03 9.15
N VAL A 169 -7.15 -3.03 8.35
CA VAL A 169 -6.57 -4.23 7.76
C VAL A 169 -6.23 -5.26 8.85
N ALA A 170 -6.75 -6.47 8.73
CA ALA A 170 -6.62 -7.53 9.73
C ALA A 170 -5.36 -8.38 9.55
N ARG A 171 -4.82 -8.46 8.32
CA ARG A 171 -3.55 -9.11 7.97
C ARG A 171 -2.90 -8.43 6.77
N SER A 172 -1.58 -8.34 6.75
CA SER A 172 -0.82 -7.80 5.62
C SER A 172 0.46 -8.58 5.36
N ARG A 173 0.86 -8.71 4.09
CA ARG A 173 2.26 -8.96 3.71
C ARG A 173 2.77 -7.70 3.00
N THR A 174 3.94 -7.23 3.39
CA THR A 174 4.50 -5.96 2.91
C THR A 174 5.96 -6.21 2.54
N ILE A 175 6.26 -6.25 1.25
CA ILE A 175 7.54 -6.69 0.70
C ILE A 175 8.33 -5.55 0.05
N ALA A 176 9.64 -5.71 -0.01
CA ALA A 176 10.54 -4.93 -0.85
C ALA A 176 11.38 -5.87 -1.71
N THR A 177 11.68 -5.47 -2.94
CA THR A 177 12.28 -6.39 -3.92
C THR A 177 13.66 -5.91 -4.42
N ALA A 178 14.02 -6.19 -5.68
CA ALA A 178 15.37 -6.06 -6.25
C ALA A 178 16.19 -4.86 -5.73
N ALA A 179 15.67 -3.63 -5.78
CA ALA A 179 16.41 -2.44 -5.32
C ALA A 179 16.83 -2.47 -3.84
N CYS A 180 16.02 -3.06 -2.95
CA CYS A 180 16.39 -3.22 -1.54
C CYS A 180 17.24 -4.47 -1.29
N ARG A 181 17.21 -5.43 -2.23
CA ARG A 181 18.00 -6.67 -2.21
C ARG A 181 19.44 -6.46 -2.72
N THR A 182 19.67 -5.50 -3.62
CA THR A 182 20.98 -5.27 -4.26
C THR A 182 21.74 -4.03 -3.77
N ALA A 183 21.12 -3.15 -2.98
CA ALA A 183 21.77 -1.94 -2.51
C ALA A 183 22.53 -2.13 -1.20
N ASP A 184 23.75 -1.56 -1.12
CA ASP A 184 24.63 -1.63 0.06
C ASP A 184 23.94 -1.07 1.33
N ASN A 185 23.15 -0.01 1.18
CA ASN A 185 22.35 0.61 2.25
C ASN A 185 20.89 0.11 2.32
N GLY A 186 20.58 -1.02 1.66
CA GLY A 186 19.23 -1.58 1.59
C GLY A 186 18.64 -1.91 2.97
N ALA A 187 19.45 -2.51 3.86
CA ALA A 187 19.02 -2.86 5.22
C ALA A 187 18.71 -1.61 6.08
N ASP A 188 19.57 -0.58 6.03
CA ASP A 188 19.38 0.69 6.73
C ASP A 188 18.11 1.41 6.27
N PHE A 189 17.82 1.34 4.96
CA PHE A 189 16.59 1.87 4.40
C PHE A 189 15.33 1.14 4.92
N ILE A 190 15.37 -0.18 5.08
CA ILE A 190 14.24 -0.97 5.62
C ILE A 190 13.97 -0.60 7.09
N GLU A 191 15.01 -0.50 7.94
CA GLU A 191 14.83 -0.05 9.33
C GLU A 191 14.45 1.44 9.42
N ARG A 192 14.85 2.27 8.45
CA ARG A 192 14.36 3.65 8.31
C ARG A 192 12.87 3.69 7.96
N VAL A 193 12.39 2.88 7.00
CA VAL A 193 10.96 2.76 6.69
C VAL A 193 10.16 2.35 7.93
N LYS A 194 10.62 1.32 8.65
CA LYS A 194 9.99 0.82 9.87
C LYS A 194 9.90 1.90 10.96
N ARG A 195 10.98 2.67 11.16
CA ARG A 195 11.03 3.82 12.08
C ARG A 195 10.13 5.00 11.65
N GLU A 196 10.08 5.31 10.35
CA GLU A 196 9.39 6.49 9.81
C GLU A 196 7.91 6.26 9.42
N THR A 197 7.45 5.00 9.37
CA THR A 197 6.09 4.62 8.91
C THR A 197 5.39 3.54 9.75
N GLY A 198 6.13 2.78 10.57
CA GLY A 198 5.61 1.61 11.29
C GLY A 198 5.47 0.34 10.43
N LEU A 199 5.77 0.38 9.13
CA LEU A 199 5.70 -0.78 8.25
C LEU A 199 6.98 -1.62 8.33
N SER A 200 6.85 -2.90 8.69
CA SER A 200 7.94 -3.88 8.65
C SER A 200 8.02 -4.53 7.28
N LEU A 201 8.90 -4.04 6.41
CA LEU A 201 9.10 -4.59 5.07
C LEU A 201 9.96 -5.87 5.10
N GLU A 202 9.50 -6.89 4.39
CA GLU A 202 10.21 -8.13 4.12
C GLU A 202 10.99 -8.00 2.80
N VAL A 203 12.33 -8.08 2.82
CA VAL A 203 13.12 -8.14 1.58
C VAL A 203 13.06 -9.58 1.06
N VAL A 204 12.36 -9.78 -0.06
CA VAL A 204 12.13 -11.13 -0.62
C VAL A 204 13.26 -11.59 -1.53
N SER A 205 13.49 -12.91 -1.58
CA SER A 205 14.38 -13.54 -2.56
C SER A 205 13.83 -13.40 -3.99
N THR A 206 14.68 -13.58 -5.01
CA THR A 206 14.23 -13.59 -6.41
C THR A 206 13.27 -14.77 -6.66
N GLU A 207 13.48 -15.89 -5.97
CA GLU A 207 12.66 -17.08 -6.01
C GLU A 207 11.28 -16.85 -5.38
N ASP A 208 11.19 -16.11 -4.29
CA ASP A 208 9.92 -15.72 -3.65
C ASP A 208 9.17 -14.67 -4.48
N GLU A 209 9.88 -13.70 -5.06
CA GLU A 209 9.35 -12.71 -6.00
C GLU A 209 8.71 -13.41 -7.22
N ALA A 210 9.44 -14.33 -7.87
CA ALA A 210 8.95 -15.16 -8.97
C ALA A 210 7.76 -16.06 -8.58
N ARG A 211 7.78 -16.69 -7.39
CA ARG A 211 6.66 -17.48 -6.87
C ARG A 211 5.41 -16.64 -6.63
N LEU A 212 5.56 -15.41 -6.12
CA LEU A 212 4.46 -14.48 -5.88
C LEU A 212 3.88 -13.94 -7.20
N ALA A 213 4.72 -13.64 -8.19
CA ALA A 213 4.29 -13.26 -9.54
C ALA A 213 3.44 -14.37 -10.19
N VAL A 214 3.91 -15.62 -10.18
CA VAL A 214 3.13 -16.76 -10.69
C VAL A 214 1.85 -16.98 -9.90
N ALA A 215 1.86 -16.86 -8.56
CA ALA A 215 0.65 -17.01 -7.75
C ALA A 215 -0.40 -15.91 -8.04
N GLY A 216 0.04 -14.69 -8.39
CA GLY A 216 -0.83 -13.61 -8.83
C GLY A 216 -1.38 -13.81 -10.25
N CYS A 217 -0.58 -14.36 -11.16
CA CYS A 217 -0.96 -14.59 -12.56
C CYS A 217 -1.74 -15.89 -12.78
N ALA A 218 -1.63 -16.91 -11.91
CA ALA A 218 -2.24 -18.23 -12.08
C ALA A 218 -3.76 -18.22 -12.37
N PRO A 219 -4.60 -17.33 -11.80
CA PRO A 219 -6.02 -17.24 -12.14
C PRO A 219 -6.31 -16.76 -13.57
N LEU A 220 -5.31 -16.21 -14.27
CA LEU A 220 -5.40 -15.66 -15.62
C LEU A 220 -4.85 -16.60 -16.71
N LEU A 221 -4.23 -17.72 -16.33
CA LEU A 221 -3.65 -18.68 -17.27
C LEU A 221 -4.73 -19.56 -17.91
N ASP A 222 -4.61 -19.82 -19.21
CA ASP A 222 -5.52 -20.71 -19.93
C ASP A 222 -5.29 -22.18 -19.54
N LYS A 223 -6.31 -22.80 -18.97
CA LYS A 223 -6.31 -24.20 -18.49
C LYS A 223 -6.38 -25.24 -19.61
N ALA A 224 -6.55 -24.81 -20.87
CA ALA A 224 -6.38 -25.67 -22.04
C ALA A 224 -4.89 -25.85 -22.43
N CYS A 225 -3.97 -25.04 -21.90
CA CYS A 225 -2.54 -25.14 -22.15
C CYS A 225 -1.85 -26.07 -21.14
N ASN A 226 -0.97 -26.97 -21.61
CA ASN A 226 -0.19 -27.88 -20.75
C ASN A 226 0.94 -27.17 -19.98
N SER A 227 1.32 -25.95 -20.40
CA SER A 227 2.39 -25.15 -19.80
C SER A 227 2.24 -23.68 -20.20
N ALA A 228 2.79 -22.78 -19.40
CA ALA A 228 2.89 -21.35 -19.68
C ALA A 228 4.30 -20.83 -19.33
N LEU A 229 4.74 -19.78 -20.02
CA LEU A 229 5.97 -19.05 -19.69
C LEU A 229 5.57 -17.65 -19.21
N VAL A 230 5.81 -17.37 -17.93
CA VAL A 230 5.54 -16.07 -17.30
C VAL A 230 6.80 -15.23 -17.35
N PHE A 231 6.65 -13.96 -17.75
CA PHE A 231 7.68 -12.93 -17.67
C PHE A 231 7.19 -11.86 -16.69
N ASP A 232 7.91 -11.61 -15.60
CA ASP A 232 7.81 -10.34 -14.87
C ASP A 232 9.00 -9.45 -15.26
N ILE A 233 8.75 -8.17 -15.51
CA ILE A 233 9.74 -7.21 -16.01
C ILE A 233 9.80 -6.05 -15.02
N GLY A 234 10.58 -6.25 -13.97
CA GLY A 234 10.85 -5.27 -12.94
C GLY A 234 11.71 -4.11 -13.42
N GLY A 235 11.84 -3.08 -12.56
CA GLY A 235 12.72 -1.93 -12.82
C GLY A 235 14.20 -2.19 -12.50
N GLY A 236 14.56 -3.39 -12.03
CA GLY A 236 15.93 -3.77 -11.64
C GLY A 236 16.16 -5.28 -11.55
N SER A 237 15.23 -6.07 -12.09
CA SER A 237 15.28 -7.53 -12.23
C SER A 237 14.28 -7.94 -13.32
N THR A 238 14.33 -9.19 -13.77
CA THR A 238 13.40 -9.75 -14.76
C THR A 238 13.34 -11.25 -14.56
N GLU A 239 12.14 -11.75 -14.26
CA GLU A 239 11.89 -13.10 -13.80
C GLU A 239 11.20 -13.91 -14.91
N LEU A 240 11.82 -15.01 -15.34
CA LEU A 240 11.26 -15.94 -16.32
C LEU A 240 10.87 -17.23 -15.61
N ILE A 241 9.58 -17.57 -15.59
CA ILE A 241 9.06 -18.75 -14.90
C ILE A 241 8.32 -19.67 -15.85
N TRP A 242 8.86 -20.88 -16.05
CA TRP A 242 8.17 -21.97 -16.71
C TRP A 242 7.18 -22.63 -15.74
N VAL A 243 5.89 -22.49 -16.04
CA VAL A 243 4.78 -23.08 -15.27
C VAL A 243 4.27 -24.29 -16.02
N ARG A 244 4.23 -25.46 -15.36
CA ARG A 244 3.46 -26.62 -15.83
C ARG A 244 2.06 -26.54 -15.23
N MET A 245 1.04 -26.84 -16.04
CA MET A 245 -0.37 -26.74 -15.67
C MET A 245 -1.02 -28.12 -15.56
#